data_AF-A0A2R6CFN0-F1
#
_entry.id   AF-A0A2R6CFN0-F1
#
_cell.length_a   1.000
_cell.length_b   1.000
_cell.length_c   1.000
_cell.angle_alpha   90.00
_cell.angle_beta   90.00
_cell.angle_gamma   90.00
#
_symmetry.space_group_name_H-M   'P 1'
#
loop_
_entity.id
_entity.type
_entity.pdbx_description
1 polymer ?
#
loop_
_entity_poly.entity_id
_entity_poly.type
_entity_poly.pdbx_seq_one_letter_code
_entity_poly.pdbx_strand_id
1 'polypeptide(L)'
;MLFDPEVVEAVVEATPDPVAAAFLVCSFAGSAVVIGPAAAAAYLLGDRRTTATWIGIVAGFYAVMAAAKPFFGTPRPMVAPPFPEAALPTVLEPLYASAEPATGDAFPSGHTIAATVFWGLVAVDLEIGRRRHRL
;
A
#
# COMPACT_ATOMS: atom_id res chain seq x y z
N MET A 1 -7.72 21.81 7.18
CA MET A 1 -7.38 20.80 6.15
C MET A 1 -7.01 19.51 6.88
N LEU A 2 -7.24 18.34 6.27
CA LEU A 2 -6.94 17.04 6.91
C LEU A 2 -5.42 16.80 7.08
N PHE A 3 -4.62 17.51 6.27
CA PHE A 3 -3.16 17.55 6.34
C PHE A 3 -2.72 19.01 6.50
N ASP A 4 -1.83 19.25 7.47
CA ASP A 4 -1.16 20.53 7.64
C ASP A 4 0.16 20.50 6.84
N PRO A 5 0.33 21.36 5.82
CA PRO A 5 1.52 21.36 4.98
C PRO A 5 2.82 21.55 5.78
N GLU A 6 2.82 22.41 6.81
CA GLU A 6 4.02 22.67 7.62
C GLU A 6 4.46 21.42 8.38
N VAL A 7 3.50 20.64 8.88
CA VAL A 7 3.76 19.36 9.55
C VAL A 7 4.28 18.32 8.56
N VAL A 8 3.70 18.25 7.35
CA VAL A 8 4.15 17.29 6.32
C VAL A 8 5.57 17.62 5.86
N GLU A 9 5.87 18.90 5.63
CA GLU A 9 7.21 19.36 5.26
C GLU A 9 8.23 19.08 6.36
N ALA A 10 7.91 19.37 7.62
CA ALA A 10 8.76 19.03 8.75
C ALA A 10 9.04 17.52 8.87
N VAL A 11 8.06 16.66 8.59
CA VAL A 11 8.25 15.20 8.56
C VAL A 11 9.16 14.78 7.40
N VAL A 12 8.99 15.37 6.22
CA VAL A 12 9.82 15.12 5.04
C VAL A 12 11.28 15.51 5.32
N GLU A 13 11.52 16.73 5.80
CA GLU A 13 12.86 17.24 6.11
C GLU A 13 13.55 16.45 7.23
N ALA A 14 12.79 15.97 8.22
CA ALA A 14 13.32 15.17 9.32
C ALA A 14 13.63 13.71 8.94
N THR A 15 13.19 13.24 7.76
CA THR A 15 13.37 11.85 7.32
C THR A 15 14.69 11.68 6.58
N PRO A 16 15.65 10.88 7.09
CA PRO A 16 16.89 10.62 6.36
C PRO A 16 16.64 9.83 5.06
N ASP A 17 17.40 10.13 4.00
CA ASP A 17 17.34 9.43 2.70
C ASP A 17 17.25 7.89 2.78
N PRO A 18 18.11 7.17 3.55
CA PRO A 18 18.01 5.72 3.62
C PRO A 18 16.71 5.22 4.26
N VAL A 19 16.13 6.01 5.17
CA VAL A 19 14.85 5.71 5.81
C VAL A 19 13.72 5.94 4.81
N ALA A 20 13.77 7.04 4.05
CA ALA A 20 12.81 7.31 2.98
C ALA A 20 12.84 6.22 1.90
N ALA A 21 14.03 5.76 1.49
CA ALA A 21 14.19 4.66 0.54
C ALA A 21 13.62 3.34 1.08
N ALA A 22 13.86 3.04 2.36
CA ALA A 22 13.28 1.87 3.00
C ALA A 22 11.74 1.95 3.03
N PHE A 23 11.16 3.11 3.34
CA PHE A 23 9.72 3.32 3.30
C PHE A 23 9.14 3.20 1.89
N LEU A 24 9.83 3.70 0.86
CA LEU A 24 9.43 3.50 -0.53
C LEU A 24 9.31 2.01 -0.83
N VAL A 25 10.35 1.22 -0.55
CA VAL A 25 10.33 -0.24 -0.79
C VAL A 25 9.24 -0.93 0.04
N CYS A 26 9.10 -0.59 1.33
CA CYS A 26 8.07 -1.17 2.19
C CYS A 26 6.66 -0.81 1.72
N SER A 27 6.44 0.36 1.13
CA SER A 27 5.13 0.80 0.64
C SER A 27 4.57 -0.12 -0.44
N PHE A 28 5.43 -0.82 -1.19
CA PHE A 28 5.02 -1.79 -2.21
C PHE A 28 4.28 -2.99 -1.66
N ALA A 29 4.43 -3.30 -0.38
CA ALA A 29 3.60 -4.31 0.29
C ALA A 29 2.10 -3.95 0.24
N GLY A 30 1.76 -2.68 0.03
CA GLY A 30 0.40 -2.19 -0.18
C GLY A 30 0.04 -1.90 -1.65
N SER A 31 0.92 -2.18 -2.61
CA SER A 31 0.70 -1.83 -4.02
C SER A 31 -0.28 -2.79 -4.69
N ALA A 32 -1.13 -2.27 -5.57
CA ALA A 32 -2.02 -3.09 -6.38
C ALA A 32 -1.28 -4.07 -7.29
N VAL A 33 -0.08 -3.69 -7.76
CA VAL A 33 0.80 -4.55 -8.57
C VAL A 33 1.30 -5.76 -7.77
N VAL A 34 1.37 -5.66 -6.44
CA VAL A 34 1.73 -6.78 -5.57
C VAL A 34 0.48 -7.55 -5.14
N ILE A 35 -0.51 -6.85 -4.60
CA ILE A 35 -1.70 -7.46 -3.97
C ILE A 35 -2.57 -8.21 -4.98
N GLY A 36 -2.80 -7.65 -6.17
CA GLY A 36 -3.65 -8.28 -7.18
C GLY A 36 -3.10 -9.65 -7.62
N PRO A 37 -1.84 -9.71 -8.12
CA PRO A 37 -1.20 -10.97 -8.47
C PRO A 37 -1.04 -11.92 -7.29
N ALA A 38 -0.73 -11.42 -6.08
CA ALA A 38 -0.59 -12.27 -4.90
C ALA A 38 -1.92 -12.92 -4.49
N ALA A 39 -3.04 -12.17 -4.52
CA ALA A 39 -4.36 -12.71 -4.26
C ALA A 39 -4.77 -13.75 -5.32
N ALA A 40 -4.49 -13.47 -6.60
CA ALA A 40 -4.73 -14.41 -7.69
C ALA A 40 -3.89 -15.68 -7.53
N ALA A 41 -2.61 -15.56 -7.19
CA ALA A 41 -1.72 -16.69 -6.95
C ALA A 41 -2.17 -17.52 -5.73
N ALA A 42 -2.59 -16.87 -4.64
CA ALA A 42 -3.13 -17.54 -3.45
C ALA A 42 -4.40 -18.35 -3.77
N TYR A 43 -5.24 -17.86 -4.68
CA TYR A 43 -6.40 -18.59 -5.18
C TYR A 43 -6.04 -19.73 -6.15
N LEU A 44 -5.17 -19.46 -7.12
CA LEU A 44 -4.88 -20.41 -8.20
C LEU A 44 -3.96 -21.55 -7.74
N LEU A 45 -2.98 -21.25 -6.89
CA LEU A 45 -1.91 -22.16 -6.47
C LEU A 45 -2.06 -22.64 -5.02
N GLY A 46 -2.85 -21.94 -4.20
CA GLY A 46 -3.08 -22.28 -2.79
C GLY A 46 -4.32 -23.15 -2.58
N ASP A 47 -4.74 -23.27 -1.31
CA ASP A 47 -6.01 -23.90 -0.96
C ASP A 47 -7.18 -22.96 -1.33
N ARG A 48 -7.80 -23.26 -2.47
CA ARG A 48 -8.98 -22.55 -2.99
C ARG A 48 -10.10 -22.42 -1.99
N ARG A 49 -10.30 -23.40 -1.11
CA ARG A 49 -11.40 -23.34 -0.12
C ARG A 49 -11.15 -22.23 0.90
N THR A 50 -9.88 -22.06 1.27
CA THR A 50 -9.42 -21.05 2.22
C THR A 50 -9.35 -19.67 1.56
N THR A 51 -8.89 -19.57 0.31
CA THR A 51 -8.61 -18.29 -0.35
C THR A 51 -9.72 -17.82 -1.32
N ALA A 52 -10.82 -18.56 -1.47
CA ALA A 52 -11.93 -18.21 -2.38
C ALA A 52 -12.49 -16.80 -2.17
N THR A 53 -12.51 -16.32 -0.91
CA THR A 53 -13.05 -15.00 -0.56
C THR A 53 -12.08 -13.86 -0.86
N TRP A 54 -10.78 -14.13 -1.02
CA TRP A 54 -9.75 -13.11 -1.09
C TRP A 54 -9.95 -12.17 -2.28
N ILE A 55 -10.26 -12.72 -3.46
CA ILE A 55 -10.49 -11.91 -4.66
C ILE A 55 -11.66 -10.94 -4.44
N GLY A 56 -12.76 -11.43 -3.85
CA GLY A 56 -13.92 -10.61 -3.56
C GLY A 56 -13.64 -9.51 -2.53
N ILE A 57 -12.89 -9.83 -1.47
CA ILE A 57 -12.49 -8.86 -0.44
C ILE A 57 -11.54 -7.81 -1.02
N VAL A 58 -10.57 -8.25 -1.82
CA VAL A 58 -9.59 -7.37 -2.49
C VAL A 58 -10.31 -6.42 -3.45
N ALA A 59 -11.16 -6.94 -4.33
CA ALA A 59 -11.96 -6.12 -5.23
C ALA A 59 -12.90 -5.18 -4.45
N GLY A 60 -13.50 -5.66 -3.38
CA GLY A 60 -14.41 -4.91 -2.52
C GLY A 60 -13.75 -3.69 -1.89
N PHE A 61 -12.55 -3.84 -1.29
CA PHE A 61 -11.88 -2.68 -0.70
C PHE A 61 -11.44 -1.68 -1.78
N TYR A 62 -10.97 -2.14 -2.96
CA TYR A 62 -10.62 -1.23 -4.05
C TYR A 62 -11.85 -0.45 -4.55
N ALA A 63 -13.02 -1.09 -4.62
CA ALA A 63 -14.27 -0.41 -4.96
C ALA A 63 -14.65 0.64 -3.91
N VAL A 64 -14.56 0.31 -2.62
CA VAL A 64 -14.80 1.26 -1.51
C VAL A 64 -13.81 2.42 -1.59
N MET A 65 -12.54 2.15 -1.86
CA MET A 65 -11.50 3.17 -2.05
C MET A 65 -11.80 4.11 -3.22
N ALA A 66 -12.19 3.54 -4.36
CA ALA A 66 -12.52 4.29 -5.58
C ALA A 66 -13.74 5.20 -5.36
N ALA A 67 -14.70 4.79 -4.53
CA ALA A 67 -15.83 5.63 -4.14
C ALA A 67 -15.47 6.66 -3.07
N ALA A 68 -14.65 6.29 -2.08
CA ALA A 68 -14.30 7.15 -0.95
C ALA A 68 -13.41 8.33 -1.36
N LYS A 69 -12.44 8.13 -2.27
CA LYS A 69 -11.53 9.18 -2.73
C LYS A 69 -12.23 10.45 -3.24
N PRO A 70 -13.09 10.39 -4.27
CA PRO A 70 -13.80 11.57 -4.75
C PRO A 70 -14.83 12.09 -3.74
N PHE A 71 -15.38 11.21 -2.88
CA PHE A 71 -16.31 11.63 -1.83
C PHE A 71 -15.65 12.58 -0.82
N PHE A 72 -14.41 12.30 -0.41
CA PHE A 72 -13.67 13.17 0.50
C PHE A 72 -12.97 14.33 -0.21
N GLY A 73 -12.59 14.16 -1.49
CA GLY A 73 -11.99 15.20 -2.33
C GLY A 73 -10.81 15.92 -1.69
N THR A 74 -10.07 15.22 -0.81
CA THR A 74 -9.02 15.84 0.00
C THR A 74 -7.75 15.98 -0.83
N PRO A 75 -7.30 17.21 -1.14
CA PRO A 75 -6.14 17.41 -1.99
C PRO A 75 -4.87 16.86 -1.32
N ARG A 76 -3.93 16.38 -2.15
CA ARG A 76 -2.60 15.99 -1.67
C ARG A 76 -1.81 17.19 -1.14
N PRO A 77 -1.00 17.02 -0.09
CA PRO A 77 -0.04 18.03 0.32
C PRO A 77 0.90 18.35 -0.85
N MET A 78 1.07 19.64 -1.15
CA MET A 78 2.00 20.14 -2.18
C MET A 78 3.43 20.18 -1.64
N VAL A 79 3.92 19.06 -1.10
CA VAL A 79 5.25 18.92 -0.52
C VAL A 79 6.06 17.98 -1.41
N ALA A 80 7.30 18.35 -1.68
CA ALA A 80 8.20 17.52 -2.49
C ALA A 80 8.44 16.15 -1.81
N PRO A 81 8.65 15.09 -2.58
CA PRO A 81 9.07 13.80 -2.02
C PRO A 81 10.36 13.94 -1.19
N PRO A 82 10.56 13.09 -0.17
CA PRO A 82 11.74 13.11 0.70
C PRO A 82 13.07 12.73 0.02
N PHE A 83 13.06 12.48 -1.29
CA PHE A 83 14.26 12.22 -2.07
C PHE A 83 14.16 12.93 -3.42
N PRO A 84 15.26 13.52 -3.91
CA PRO A 84 15.34 13.94 -5.30
C PRO A 84 15.33 12.68 -6.17
N GLU A 85 14.56 12.68 -7.25
CA GLU A 85 14.41 11.54 -8.17
C GLU A 85 15.78 11.05 -8.71
N ALA A 86 16.74 11.97 -8.86
CA ALA A 86 18.12 11.68 -9.25
C ALA A 86 18.98 10.93 -8.21
N ALA A 87 18.53 10.85 -6.96
CA ALA A 87 19.23 10.12 -5.88
C ALA A 87 18.76 8.66 -5.74
N LEU A 88 17.71 8.26 -6.46
CA LEU A 88 17.25 6.87 -6.47
C LEU A 88 18.22 5.99 -7.27
N PRO A 89 18.62 4.82 -6.75
CA PRO A 89 19.28 3.80 -7.55
C PRO A 89 18.42 3.46 -8.78
N THR A 90 19.03 3.36 -9.97
CA THR A 90 18.31 3.11 -11.24
C THR A 90 17.40 1.87 -11.20
N VAL A 91 17.74 0.87 -10.39
CA VAL A 91 16.92 -0.34 -10.19
C VAL A 91 15.56 -0.05 -9.52
N LEU A 92 15.44 1.06 -8.79
CA LEU A 92 14.22 1.49 -8.11
C LEU A 92 13.39 2.51 -8.92
N GLU A 93 13.88 2.99 -10.07
CA GLU A 93 13.12 3.93 -10.91
C GLU A 93 11.77 3.36 -11.40
N PRO A 94 11.68 2.10 -11.90
CA PRO A 94 10.39 1.55 -12.31
C PRO A 94 9.41 1.43 -11.13
N LEU A 95 9.98 1.17 -9.94
CA LEU A 95 9.25 1.07 -8.69
C LEU A 95 8.69 2.45 -8.33
N TYR A 96 9.53 3.48 -8.29
CA TYR A 96 9.12 4.86 -8.02
C TYR A 96 8.07 5.38 -9.01
N ALA A 97 8.26 5.16 -10.31
CA ALA A 97 7.29 5.54 -11.33
C ALA A 97 5.91 4.87 -11.12
N SER A 98 5.89 3.62 -10.66
CA SER A 98 4.63 2.91 -10.36
C SER A 98 3.96 3.35 -9.04
N ALA A 99 4.69 4.07 -8.17
CA ALA A 99 4.15 4.63 -6.94
C ALA A 99 3.41 5.96 -7.18
N GLU A 100 3.51 6.51 -8.40
CA GLU A 100 2.85 7.76 -8.77
C GLU A 100 1.32 7.64 -8.60
N PRO A 101 0.67 8.57 -7.89
CA PRO A 101 -0.75 8.50 -7.65
C PRO A 101 -1.59 8.57 -8.94
N ALA A 102 -2.51 7.62 -9.10
CA ALA A 102 -3.53 7.69 -10.15
C ALA A 102 -4.53 8.85 -9.97
N THR A 103 -4.64 9.43 -8.76
CA THR A 103 -5.51 10.58 -8.46
C THR A 103 -4.83 11.58 -7.54
N GLY A 104 -5.23 12.86 -7.65
CA GLY A 104 -4.79 13.97 -6.81
C GLY A 104 -5.30 13.92 -5.36
N ASP A 105 -6.20 12.97 -5.02
CA ASP A 105 -6.76 12.87 -3.67
C ASP A 105 -5.82 12.11 -2.73
N ALA A 106 -5.58 12.66 -1.53
CA ALA A 106 -4.76 12.04 -0.49
C ALA A 106 -5.52 11.09 0.43
N PHE A 107 -6.82 11.33 0.64
CA PHE A 107 -7.62 10.56 1.58
C PHE A 107 -8.72 9.75 0.88
N PRO A 108 -8.91 8.48 1.27
CA PRO A 108 -8.06 7.67 2.14
C PRO A 108 -6.78 7.16 1.45
N SER A 109 -5.82 6.65 2.23
CA SER A 109 -4.57 6.07 1.70
C SER A 109 -4.78 4.66 1.13
N GLY A 110 -4.60 4.51 -0.18
CA GLY A 110 -4.77 3.24 -0.88
C GLY A 110 -3.78 2.17 -0.42
N HIS A 111 -2.47 2.48 -0.42
CA HIS A 111 -1.44 1.54 0.02
C HIS A 111 -1.65 1.06 1.47
N THR A 112 -2.06 1.97 2.37
CA THR A 112 -2.31 1.63 3.78
C THR A 112 -3.48 0.66 3.93
N ILE A 113 -4.62 0.96 3.31
CA ILE A 113 -5.81 0.11 3.39
C ILE A 113 -5.55 -1.23 2.71
N ALA A 114 -4.95 -1.21 1.52
CA ALA A 114 -4.64 -2.41 0.76
C ALA A 114 -3.69 -3.34 1.53
N ALA A 115 -2.60 -2.80 2.10
CA ALA A 115 -1.70 -3.57 2.95
C ALA A 115 -2.41 -4.15 4.17
N THR A 116 -3.21 -3.34 4.87
CA THR A 116 -3.91 -3.78 6.09
C THR A 116 -4.88 -4.91 5.80
N VAL A 117 -5.70 -4.77 4.76
CA VAL A 117 -6.70 -5.78 4.39
C VAL A 117 -6.03 -7.06 3.89
N PHE A 118 -5.10 -6.95 2.94
CA PHE A 118 -4.48 -8.12 2.32
C PHE A 118 -3.61 -8.90 3.30
N TRP A 119 -2.71 -8.25 4.03
CA TRP A 119 -1.86 -8.94 5.00
C TRP A 119 -2.65 -9.41 6.23
N GLY A 120 -3.75 -8.75 6.57
CA GLY A 120 -4.73 -9.24 7.53
C GLY A 120 -5.34 -10.58 7.10
N LEU A 121 -5.77 -10.71 5.85
CA LEU A 121 -6.26 -11.98 5.29
C LEU A 121 -5.17 -13.06 5.34
N VAL A 122 -3.95 -12.74 4.93
CA VAL A 122 -2.81 -13.65 4.98
C VAL A 122 -2.59 -14.19 6.40
N ALA A 123 -2.61 -13.32 7.42
CA ALA A 123 -2.41 -13.70 8.81
C ALA A 123 -3.58 -14.54 9.37
N VAL A 124 -4.82 -14.22 8.98
CA VAL A 124 -6.03 -14.90 9.45
C VAL A 124 -6.18 -16.27 8.82
N ASP A 125 -5.97 -16.40 7.51
CA ASP A 125 -6.35 -17.59 6.75
C ASP A 125 -5.19 -18.57 6.55
N LEU A 126 -3.94 -18.09 6.43
CA LEU A 126 -2.80 -18.99 6.19
C LEU A 126 -2.16 -19.55 7.46
N GLU A 127 -2.75 -19.31 8.63
CA GLU A 127 -2.29 -19.79 9.94
C GLU A 127 -0.77 -19.58 10.18
N ILE A 128 -0.17 -18.54 9.59
CA ILE A 128 1.26 -18.23 9.75
C ILE A 128 1.50 -17.97 11.25
N GLY A 129 2.16 -18.91 11.93
CA GLY A 129 2.41 -18.89 13.38
C GLY A 129 1.49 -19.76 14.26
N ARG A 130 0.35 -20.26 13.77
CA ARG A 130 -0.57 -21.09 14.57
C ARG A 130 -0.24 -22.59 14.60
N ARG A 131 0.55 -23.09 13.64
CA ARG A 131 1.00 -24.50 13.61
C ARG A 131 1.84 -24.92 14.82
N ARG A 132 2.49 -23.99 15.53
CA ARG A 132 3.32 -24.28 16.72
C ARG A 132 2.53 -24.33 18.04
N HIS A 133 1.24 -24.00 18.04
CA HIS A 133 0.43 -23.88 19.26
C HIS A 133 -0.76 -24.84 19.32
N ARG A 134 -0.87 -25.77 18.37
CA ARG A 134 -1.82 -26.88 18.46
C ARG A 134 -1.16 -28.01 19.25
N LEU A 135 -1.47 -28.07 20.54
CA LEU A 135 -1.28 -29.24 21.41
C LEU A 135 -2.27 -30.33 21.06
#